data_AF-A0A3C0ZZR6-F1
#
_entry.id   AF-A0A3C0ZZR6-F1
#
_cell.length_a   1.000
_cell.length_b   1.000
_cell.length_c   1.000
_cell.angle_alpha   90.00
_cell.angle_beta   90.00
_cell.angle_gamma   90.00
#
_symmetry.space_group_name_H-M   'P 1'
#
loop_
_entity.id
_entity.type
_entity.pdbx_description
1 polymer ?
#
loop_
_entity_poly.entity_id
_entity_poly.type
_entity_poly.pdbx_seq_one_letter_code
_entity_poly.pdbx_strand_id
1 'polypeptide(L)' 'VIASRCPSGRVYDEYGYVGAYRDLKRAGCIFAQGLNGQKARIKLMAALGVTRDKKAIQRMF' A
#
# COMPACT_ATOMS: atom_id res chain seq x y z
N VAL A 1 -4.45 -0.20 -2.76
CA VAL A 1 -3.50 0.08 -1.66
C VAL A 1 -3.66 -0.99 -0.61
N ILE A 2 -2.57 -1.58 -0.09
CA ILE A 2 -2.58 -2.66 0.89
C ILE A 2 -2.10 -2.12 2.25
N ALA A 3 -2.89 -2.34 3.29
CA ALA A 3 -2.56 -2.02 4.68
C ALA A 3 -2.72 -3.28 5.55
N SER A 4 -2.01 -3.32 6.69
CA SER A 4 -2.17 -4.41 7.66
C SER A 4 -3.45 -4.22 8.50
N ARG A 5 -4.03 -5.34 8.96
CA ARG A 5 -5.05 -5.34 10.01
C ARG A 5 -4.45 -5.28 11.41
N CYS A 6 -3.15 -5.55 11.54
CA CYS A 6 -2.47 -5.43 12.83
C CYS A 6 -2.49 -3.95 13.29
N PRO A 7 -2.74 -3.68 14.59
CA PRO A 7 -2.74 -2.32 15.13
C PRO A 7 -1.41 -1.59 14.96
N SER A 8 -0.31 -2.35 14.94
CA SER A 8 1.05 -1.88 14.80
C SER A 8 1.84 -2.71 13.79
N GLY A 9 2.90 -2.12 13.25
CA GLY A 9 3.79 -2.74 12.26
C GLY A 9 3.47 -2.33 10.83
N ARG A 10 4.26 -2.86 9.90
CA ARG A 10 4.14 -2.61 8.46
C ARG A 10 4.01 -3.92 7.70
N VAL A 11 3.43 -3.86 6.51
CA VAL A 11 3.49 -5.00 5.58
C VAL A 11 4.94 -5.13 5.12
N TYR A 12 5.57 -6.24 5.44
CA TYR A 12 6.97 -6.51 5.15
C TYR A 12 7.13 -7.94 4.61
N ASP A 13 8.26 -8.19 3.94
CA ASP A 13 8.55 -9.48 3.34
C ASP A 13 9.90 -10.02 3.76
N GLU A 14 9.91 -10.70 4.90
CA GLU A 14 11.10 -11.37 5.39
C GLU A 14 11.27 -12.75 4.76
N TYR A 15 10.17 -13.48 4.57
CA TYR A 15 10.17 -14.90 4.22
C TYR A 15 9.90 -15.20 2.74
N GLY A 16 9.30 -14.27 1.98
CA GLY A 16 9.14 -14.44 0.53
C GLY A 16 8.15 -15.53 0.11
N TYR A 17 7.13 -15.81 0.93
CA TYR A 17 6.11 -16.80 0.60
C TYR A 17 5.42 -16.52 -0.74
N VAL A 18 5.08 -17.58 -1.48
CA VAL A 18 4.28 -17.50 -2.70
C VAL A 18 2.91 -16.91 -2.37
N GLY A 19 2.45 -15.98 -3.21
CA GLY A 19 1.21 -15.22 -3.02
C GLY A 19 1.32 -14.05 -2.04
N ALA A 20 2.46 -13.86 -1.37
CA ALA A 20 2.63 -12.81 -0.38
C ALA A 20 3.16 -11.50 -1.00
N TYR A 21 3.90 -10.72 -0.21
CA TYR A 21 4.30 -9.35 -0.52
C TYR A 21 4.99 -9.18 -1.89
N ARG A 22 5.96 -10.04 -2.24
CA ARG A 22 6.66 -9.99 -3.54
C ARG A 22 5.70 -10.11 -4.72
N ASP A 23 4.71 -11.00 -4.62
CA ASP A 23 3.76 -11.25 -5.69
C ASP A 23 2.77 -10.11 -5.82
N LEU A 24 2.30 -9.57 -4.69
CA LEU A 24 1.49 -8.34 -4.68
C LEU A 24 2.27 -7.14 -5.25
N LYS A 25 3.56 -7.01 -4.91
CA LYS A 25 4.43 -5.96 -5.46
C LYS A 25 4.59 -6.11 -6.98
N ARG A 26 4.81 -7.34 -7.47
CA ARG A 26 4.89 -7.67 -8.91
C ARG A 26 3.57 -7.41 -9.64
N ALA A 27 2.43 -7.68 -8.99
CA ALA A 27 1.11 -7.31 -9.50
C ALA A 27 0.85 -5.79 -9.50
N GLY A 28 1.78 -4.98 -8.97
CA GLY A 28 1.69 -3.54 -8.95
C GLY A 28 0.76 -2.99 -7.86
N CYS A 29 0.60 -3.71 -6.75
CA CYS A 29 -0.04 -3.19 -5.55
C CYS A 29 0.82 -2.07 -4.92
N ILE A 30 0.15 -1.07 -4.36
CA ILE A 30 0.76 0.01 -3.59
C ILE A 30 0.62 -0.33 -2.10
N PHE A 31 1.70 -0.26 -1.32
CA PHE A 31 1.69 -0.55 0.11
C PHE A 31 1.55 0.72 0.95
N ALA A 32 0.80 0.64 2.04
CA ALA A 32 0.46 1.78 2.89
C ALA A 32 1.60 2.24 3.83
N GLN A 33 2.79 1.64 3.75
CA GLN A 33 3.99 1.99 4.52
C GLN A 33 3.77 2.15 6.04
N GLY A 34 2.98 1.26 6.64
CA GLY A 34 2.69 1.29 8.09
C GLY A 34 1.48 2.15 8.48
N LEU A 35 0.82 2.80 7.54
CA LEU A 35 -0.51 3.37 7.80
C LEU A 35 -1.54 2.24 7.99
N ASN A 36 -2.41 2.42 8.99
CA ASN A 36 -3.59 1.59 9.13
C ASN A 36 -4.58 1.82 7.97
N GLY A 37 -5.56 0.92 7.84
CA GLY A 37 -6.51 0.97 6.73
C GLY A 37 -7.27 2.30 6.60
N GLN A 38 -7.63 2.93 7.72
CA GLN A 38 -8.38 4.19 7.71
C GLN A 38 -7.53 5.35 7.19
N LYS A 39 -6.30 5.50 7.70
CA LYS A 39 -5.36 6.53 7.26
C LYS A 39 -4.96 6.33 5.80
N ALA A 40 -4.71 5.08 5.38
CA ALA A 40 -4.40 4.74 4.00
C ALA A 40 -5.54 5.09 3.03
N ARG A 41 -6.80 4.87 3.46
CA ARG A 41 -8.00 5.21 2.67
C ARG A 41 -8.16 6.71 2.48
N ILE A 42 -8.03 7.50 3.55
CA ILE A 42 -8.11 8.97 3.47
C ILE A 42 -7.00 9.50 2.56
N LYS A 43 -5.76 9.02 2.72
CA LYS A 43 -4.63 9.41 1.87
C LYS A 43 -4.87 9.06 0.40
N LEU A 44 -5.45 7.89 0.12
CA LEU A 44 -5.80 7.49 -1.25
C LEU A 44 -6.90 8.39 -1.83
N MET A 45 -7.94 8.72 -1.07
CA MET A 45 -8.99 9.65 -1.51
C MET A 45 -8.40 11.02 -1.89
N ALA A 46 -7.51 11.56 -1.05
CA ALA A 46 -6.82 12.81 -1.32
C ALA A 46 -5.92 12.72 -2.57
N ALA A 47 -5.13 11.66 -2.70
CA ALA A 47 -4.25 11.44 -3.87
C ALA A 47 -5.05 11.35 -5.18
N LEU A 48 -6.19 10.66 -5.17
CA LEU A 48 -7.09 10.56 -6.32
C LEU A 48 -7.76 11.89 -6.70
N GLY A 49 -7.88 12.82 -5.75
CA GLY A 49 -8.30 14.19 -6.04
C GLY A 49 -7.24 15.02 -6.76
N VAL A 50 -5.96 14.66 -6.65
CA VAL A 50 -4.83 15.33 -7.32
C VAL A 50 -4.55 14.73 -8.69
N THR A 51 -4.56 13.41 -8.81
CA THR A 51 -4.17 12.72 -10.05
C THR A 51 -4.75 11.31 -10.15
N ARG A 52 -4.90 10.84 -11.39
CA ARG A 52 -5.24 9.44 -11.71
C ARG A 52 -4.04 8.64 -12.23
N ASP A 53 -2.86 9.25 -12.37
CA ASP A 53 -1.64 8.53 -12.72
C ASP A 53 -1.21 7.62 -11.56
N LYS A 54 -1.25 6.31 -11.81
CA LYS A 54 -0.85 5.28 -10.84
C LYS A 54 0.56 5.50 -10.31
N LYS A 55 1.52 5.92 -11.16
CA LYS A 55 2.91 6.12 -10.73
C LYS A 55 3.05 7.34 -9.82
N ALA A 56 2.31 8.41 -10.09
CA ALA A 56 2.22 9.56 -9.19
C ALA A 56 1.58 9.19 -7.84
N ILE A 57 0.46 8.46 -7.86
CA ILE A 57 -0.19 7.97 -6.62
C ILE A 57 0.77 7.08 -5.83
N GLN A 58 1.49 6.17 -6.49
CA GLN A 58 2.46 5.31 -5.83
C GLN A 58 3.60 6.09 -5.17
N ARG A 59 4.08 7.19 -5.76
CA ARG A 59 5.12 8.06 -5.16
C ARG A 59 4.61 8.82 -3.93
N MET A 60 3.30 9.00 -3.79
CA MET A 60 2.71 9.63 -2.61
C MET A 60 2.66 8.68 -1.41
N PHE A 61 2.83 7.36 -1.60
CA PHE A 61 2.78 6.34 -0.54
C PHE A 61 4.15 5.88 -0.09
#